data_AF-A0A088E814-F1
#
_entry.id   AF-A0A088E814-F1
#
_cell.length_a   1.000
_cell.length_b   1.000
_cell.length_c   1.000
_cell.angle_alpha   90.00
_cell.angle_beta   90.00
_cell.angle_gamma   90.00
#
_symmetry.space_group_name_H-M   'P 1'
#
loop_
_entity.id
_entity.type
_entity.pdbx_description
1 polymer ?
#
loop_
_entity_poly.entity_id
_entity_poly.type
_entity_poly.pdbx_seq_one_letter_code
_entity_poly.pdbx_strand_id
1 'polypeptide(L)'
;MKPVDIKSLVNYVSLKILGGGDYLLNALEEYLVKGEGPAIVAHKYNISKHQLRGYAQRIIEKSGSEIRAKKVIPILQYLAEGIEPIVERNDNGVYTCKLCNTVVAREDTEEHVRKYHKDQLSLAIKKMMERLEEYKAKREKALVVTAS
;
A
#
# COMPACT_ATOMS: atom_id res chain seq x y z
N MET A 1 -14.45 -15.46 12.45
CA MET A 1 -13.22 -14.91 11.83
C MET A 1 -13.63 -13.82 10.85
N LYS A 2 -13.20 -12.55 11.04
CA LYS A 2 -13.64 -11.41 10.21
C LYS A 2 -13.23 -11.61 8.74
N PRO A 3 -14.09 -11.34 7.74
CA PRO A 3 -13.70 -11.41 6.34
C PRO A 3 -12.61 -10.38 6.01
N VAL A 4 -11.80 -10.66 4.98
CA VAL A 4 -10.80 -9.71 4.47
C VAL A 4 -11.54 -8.57 3.78
N ASP A 5 -11.31 -7.34 4.24
CA ASP A 5 -11.87 -6.15 3.62
C ASP A 5 -10.89 -5.59 2.56
N ILE A 6 -10.96 -6.17 1.37
CA ILE A 6 -10.03 -5.85 0.29
C ILE A 6 -10.17 -4.42 -0.23
N LYS A 7 -11.38 -3.87 -0.26
CA LYS A 7 -11.61 -2.48 -0.69
C LYS A 7 -10.94 -1.50 0.27
N SER A 8 -11.08 -1.73 1.57
CA SER A 8 -10.40 -0.92 2.58
C SER A 8 -8.88 -1.04 2.52
N LEU A 9 -8.34 -2.22 2.20
CA LEU A 9 -6.90 -2.42 2.00
C LEU A 9 -6.39 -1.65 0.78
N VAL A 10 -7.05 -1.81 -0.37
CA VAL A 10 -6.70 -1.12 -1.61
C VAL A 10 -6.76 0.40 -1.43
N ASN A 11 -7.82 0.93 -0.81
CA ASN A 11 -7.92 2.36 -0.51
C ASN A 11 -6.78 2.85 0.39
N TYR A 12 -6.48 2.10 1.46
CA TYR A 12 -5.39 2.44 2.38
C TYR A 12 -4.03 2.46 1.68
N VAL A 13 -3.72 1.43 0.89
CA VAL A 13 -2.45 1.32 0.16
C VAL A 13 -2.34 2.40 -0.90
N SER A 14 -3.38 2.59 -1.72
CA SER A 14 -3.41 3.63 -2.76
C SER A 14 -3.09 5.00 -2.17
N LEU A 15 -3.75 5.33 -1.05
CA LEU A 15 -3.54 6.61 -0.39
C LEU A 15 -2.10 6.79 0.12
N LYS A 16 -1.53 5.73 0.71
CA LYS A 16 -0.15 5.75 1.21
C LYS A 16 0.86 5.95 0.09
N ILE A 17 0.70 5.22 -1.02
CA ILE A 17 1.58 5.34 -2.18
C ILE A 17 1.48 6.75 -2.78
N LEU A 18 0.27 7.23 -3.07
CA LEU A 18 0.05 8.56 -3.64
C LEU A 18 0.64 9.67 -2.75
N GLY A 19 0.58 9.51 -1.43
CA GLY A 19 1.18 10.43 -0.45
C GLY A 19 2.71 10.36 -0.31
N GLY A 20 3.42 9.58 -1.15
CA GLY A 20 4.88 9.46 -1.08
C GLY A 20 5.40 8.27 -0.26
N GLY A 21 4.51 7.34 0.11
CA GLY A 21 4.82 6.12 0.86
C GLY A 21 4.86 4.87 -0.03
N ASP A 22 5.43 4.97 -1.22
CA ASP A 22 5.56 3.87 -2.20
C ASP A 22 6.41 2.69 -1.67
N TYR A 23 7.30 2.95 -0.72
CA TYR A 23 8.05 1.93 0.01
C TYR A 23 7.21 1.06 0.97
N LEU A 24 5.97 1.46 1.29
CA LEU A 24 5.15 0.85 2.33
C LEU A 24 5.06 -0.68 2.22
N LEU A 25 4.74 -1.18 1.03
CA LEU A 25 4.48 -2.61 0.85
C LEU A 25 5.76 -3.44 0.95
N ASN A 26 6.88 -2.93 0.46
CA ASN A 26 8.18 -3.59 0.58
C ASN A 26 8.64 -3.63 2.04
N ALA A 27 8.44 -2.55 2.80
CA ALA A 27 8.71 -2.52 4.23
C ALA A 27 7.84 -3.55 4.99
N LEU A 28 6.57 -3.69 4.64
CA LEU A 28 5.68 -4.67 5.25
C LEU A 28 5.99 -6.10 4.84
N GLU A 29 6.44 -6.34 3.61
CA GLU A 29 6.89 -7.64 3.15
C GLU A 29 8.11 -8.10 3.95
N GLU A 30 9.14 -7.25 4.08
CA GLU A 30 10.31 -7.56 4.90
C GLU A 30 9.95 -7.81 6.36
N TYR A 31 9.13 -6.94 6.94
CA TYR A 31 8.77 -7.04 8.36
C TYR A 31 7.86 -8.24 8.67
N LEU A 32 6.73 -8.39 7.96
CA LEU A 32 5.71 -9.39 8.30
C LEU A 32 5.91 -10.72 7.58
N VAL A 33 6.36 -10.70 6.32
CA VAL A 33 6.46 -11.91 5.49
C VAL A 33 7.82 -12.56 5.67
N LYS A 34 8.91 -11.79 5.58
CA LYS A 34 10.29 -12.30 5.72
C LYS A 34 10.72 -12.38 7.19
N GLY A 35 10.02 -11.70 8.10
CA GLY A 35 10.29 -11.76 9.54
C GLY A 35 11.49 -10.92 9.98
N GLU A 36 11.89 -9.93 9.17
CA GLU A 36 13.00 -9.05 9.49
C GLU A 36 12.73 -8.20 10.74
N GLY A 37 13.79 -7.92 11.50
CA GLY A 37 13.69 -7.15 12.73
C GLY A 37 13.13 -5.74 12.50
N PRO A 38 12.19 -5.25 13.32
CA PRO A 38 11.52 -3.97 13.07
C PRO A 38 12.47 -2.76 13.09
N ALA A 39 13.60 -2.84 13.81
CA ALA A 39 14.62 -1.80 13.81
C ALA A 39 15.37 -1.73 12.47
N ILE A 40 15.69 -2.89 11.88
CA ILE A 40 16.40 -3.00 10.60
C ILE A 40 15.53 -2.43 9.49
N VAL A 41 14.27 -2.88 9.39
CA VAL A 41 13.33 -2.43 8.38
C VAL A 41 13.03 -0.93 8.53
N ALA A 42 12.77 -0.45 9.75
CA ALA A 42 12.49 0.97 9.99
C ALA A 42 13.65 1.86 9.55
N HIS A 43 14.89 1.46 9.86
CA HIS A 43 16.09 2.16 9.41
C HIS A 43 16.22 2.16 7.89
N LYS A 44 16.07 1.00 7.24
CA LYS A 44 16.19 0.83 5.77
C LYS A 44 15.25 1.76 5.00
N TYR A 45 14.03 1.94 5.50
CA TYR A 45 12.99 2.74 4.83
C TYR A 45 12.83 4.15 5.41
N ASN A 46 13.75 4.60 6.27
CA ASN A 46 13.74 5.93 6.90
C ASN A 46 12.39 6.29 7.56
N ILE A 47 11.83 5.33 8.30
CA ILE A 47 10.60 5.49 9.09
C ILE A 47 10.86 5.13 10.55
N SER A 48 9.98 5.57 11.45
CA SER A 48 10.07 5.13 12.84
C SER A 48 9.55 3.69 13.01
N LYS A 49 10.07 2.99 14.03
CA LYS A 49 9.53 1.67 14.44
C LYS A 49 8.03 1.73 14.76
N HIS A 50 7.56 2.85 15.30
CA HIS A 50 6.15 3.06 15.59
C HIS A 50 5.31 3.16 14.31
N GLN A 51 5.80 3.87 13.29
CA GLN A 51 5.14 3.93 11.98
C GLN A 51 5.05 2.55 11.32
N LEU A 52 6.15 1.79 11.26
CA LEU A 52 6.16 0.45 10.69
C LEU A 52 5.15 -0.47 11.38
N ARG A 53 5.12 -0.48 12.71
CA ARG A 53 4.14 -1.26 13.50
C ARG A 53 2.71 -0.80 13.26
N GLY A 54 2.48 0.51 13.18
CA GLY A 54 1.17 1.08 12.86
C GLY A 54 0.68 0.62 11.48
N TYR A 55 1.56 0.61 10.47
CA TYR A 55 1.23 0.10 9.15
C TYR A 55 0.86 -1.38 9.17
N ALA A 56 1.68 -2.20 9.84
CA ALA A 56 1.41 -3.62 10.02
C ALA A 56 0.05 -3.85 10.70
N GLN A 57 -0.21 -3.16 11.80
CA GLN A 57 -1.48 -3.23 12.51
C GLN A 57 -2.67 -2.88 11.60
N ARG A 58 -2.59 -1.80 10.81
CA ARG A 58 -3.66 -1.41 9.90
C ARG A 58 -3.95 -2.44 8.82
N ILE A 59 -2.95 -3.15 8.33
CA ILE A 59 -3.12 -4.25 7.36
C ILE A 59 -3.72 -5.48 8.05
N ILE A 60 -3.25 -5.82 9.26
CA ILE A 60 -3.77 -6.94 10.05
C ILE A 60 -5.25 -6.74 10.38
N GLU A 61 -5.64 -5.55 10.85
CA GLU A 61 -7.03 -5.19 11.18
C GLU A 61 -7.98 -5.35 9.98
N LYS A 62 -7.53 -4.96 8.78
CA LYS A 62 -8.33 -5.08 7.54
C LYS A 62 -8.31 -6.48 6.95
N SER A 63 -7.26 -7.26 7.22
CA SER A 63 -7.14 -8.66 6.79
C SER A 63 -7.82 -9.64 7.77
N GLY A 64 -8.10 -9.19 8.99
CA GLY A 64 -8.74 -9.97 10.06
C GLY A 64 -7.79 -10.88 10.85
N SER A 65 -6.55 -11.10 10.40
CA SER A 65 -5.50 -11.79 11.16
C SER A 65 -4.10 -11.55 10.56
N GLU A 66 -3.05 -11.79 11.35
CA GLU A 66 -1.66 -11.68 10.88
C GLU A 66 -1.34 -12.69 9.77
N ILE A 67 -1.79 -13.94 9.93
CA ILE A 67 -1.60 -15.00 8.91
C ILE A 67 -2.21 -14.57 7.56
N ARG A 68 -3.39 -13.95 7.57
CA ARG A 68 -4.01 -13.43 6.35
C ARG A 68 -3.28 -12.21 5.81
N ALA A 69 -2.84 -11.29 6.67
CA ALA A 69 -2.04 -10.14 6.26
C ALA A 69 -0.77 -10.57 5.51
N LYS A 70 -0.03 -11.56 6.02
CA LYS A 70 1.17 -12.11 5.34
C LYS A 70 0.87 -12.62 3.92
N LYS A 71 -0.29 -13.26 3.73
CA LYS A 71 -0.72 -13.75 2.40
C LYS A 71 -1.19 -12.63 1.47
N VAL A 72 -1.74 -11.55 2.03
CA VAL A 72 -2.32 -10.44 1.26
C VAL A 72 -1.25 -9.44 0.81
N ILE A 73 -0.16 -9.25 1.54
CA ILE A 73 0.90 -8.28 1.18
C ILE A 73 1.47 -8.52 -0.23
N PRO A 74 1.87 -9.75 -0.63
CA PRO A 74 2.36 -9.99 -1.99
C PRO A 74 1.30 -9.72 -3.07
N ILE A 75 0.03 -9.97 -2.75
CA ILE A 75 -1.09 -9.64 -3.65
C ILE A 75 -1.18 -8.13 -3.80
N LEU A 76 -1.15 -7.37 -2.70
CA LEU A 76 -1.18 -5.90 -2.73
C LEU A 76 -0.01 -5.31 -3.52
N GLN A 77 1.19 -5.91 -3.47
CA GLN A 77 2.33 -5.50 -4.29
C GLN A 77 2.02 -5.64 -5.79
N TYR A 78 1.51 -6.80 -6.21
CA TYR A 78 1.05 -7.01 -7.60
C TYR A 78 -0.04 -6.01 -8.00
N LEU A 79 -1.02 -5.77 -7.12
CA LEU A 79 -2.09 -4.81 -7.42
C LEU A 79 -1.57 -3.37 -7.56
N ALA A 80 -0.57 -2.99 -6.77
CA ALA A 80 -0.03 -1.63 -6.69
C ALA A 80 0.99 -1.28 -7.80
N GLU A 81 1.39 -2.22 -8.64
CA GLU A 81 2.44 -2.03 -9.65
C GLU A 81 2.19 -0.81 -10.56
N GLY A 82 3.13 0.13 -10.69
CA GLY A 82 2.92 1.34 -11.51
C GLY A 82 1.86 2.32 -10.97
N ILE A 83 1.42 2.18 -9.72
CA ILE A 83 0.85 3.29 -8.97
C ILE A 83 2.02 4.07 -8.38
N GLU A 84 2.13 5.34 -8.75
CA GLU A 84 3.28 6.19 -8.40
C GLU A 84 2.87 7.28 -7.39
N PRO A 85 3.81 7.75 -6.56
CA PRO A 85 3.56 8.86 -5.66
C PRO A 85 3.24 10.13 -6.45
N ILE A 86 2.27 10.91 -5.96
CA ILE A 86 1.98 12.26 -6.46
C ILE A 86 2.61 13.33 -5.57
N VAL A 87 2.87 13.02 -4.30
CA VAL A 87 3.67 13.85 -3.41
C VAL A 87 5.07 13.26 -3.30
N GLU A 88 6.08 14.06 -3.61
CA GLU A 88 7.48 13.65 -3.56
C GLU A 88 8.26 14.50 -2.56
N ARG A 89 9.26 13.86 -1.92
CA ARG A 89 10.20 14.54 -1.04
C ARG A 89 11.45 14.90 -1.85
N ASN A 90 11.77 16.18 -1.93
CA ASN A 90 13.02 16.63 -2.55
C ASN A 90 14.23 16.44 -1.61
N ASP A 91 15.44 16.70 -2.12
CA ASP A 91 16.69 16.53 -1.38
C ASP A 91 16.77 17.40 -0.12
N ASN A 92 16.11 18.56 -0.13
CA ASN A 92 16.01 19.48 1.01
C ASN A 92 14.97 19.03 2.06
N GLY A 93 14.32 17.88 1.83
CA GLY A 93 13.33 17.31 2.74
C GLY A 93 11.94 17.94 2.66
N VAL A 94 11.69 18.79 1.67
CA VAL A 94 10.40 19.42 1.40
C VAL A 94 9.53 18.46 0.60
N TYR A 95 8.26 18.32 1.00
CA TYR A 95 7.29 17.52 0.27
C TYR A 95 6.47 18.41 -0.67
N THR A 96 6.42 18.05 -1.94
CA THR A 96 5.73 18.83 -2.98
C THR A 96 4.83 17.92 -3.79
N CYS A 97 3.58 18.35 -4.02
CA CYS A 97 2.67 17.67 -4.91
C CYS A 97 2.99 17.98 -6.37
N LYS A 98 3.24 16.97 -7.20
CA LYS A 98 3.54 17.10 -8.63
C LYS A 98 2.37 17.62 -9.47
N LEU A 99 1.14 17.51 -8.97
CA LEU A 99 -0.06 17.87 -9.74
C LEU A 99 -0.47 19.33 -9.57
N CYS A 100 -0.30 19.88 -8.37
CA CYS A 100 -0.69 21.26 -8.05
C CYS A 100 0.48 22.12 -7.55
N ASN A 101 1.70 21.58 -7.50
CA ASN A 101 2.92 22.24 -7.03
C ASN A 101 2.84 22.78 -5.60
N THR A 102 1.85 22.33 -4.81
CA THR A 102 1.70 22.75 -3.41
C THR A 102 2.75 22.08 -2.54
N VAL A 103 3.40 22.87 -1.69
CA VAL A 103 4.25 22.35 -0.61
C VAL A 103 3.35 21.84 0.50
N VAL A 104 3.58 20.60 0.94
CA VAL A 104 2.75 19.91 1.92
C VAL A 104 3.62 19.53 3.11
N ALA A 105 3.09 19.60 4.33
CA ALA A 105 3.78 18.99 5.48
C ALA A 105 3.81 17.46 5.33
N ARG A 106 4.84 16.81 5.87
CA ARG A 106 5.02 15.34 5.75
C ARG A 106 3.79 14.58 6.25
N GLU A 107 3.24 15.03 7.37
CA GLU A 107 2.07 14.49 8.06
C GLU A 107 0.76 14.69 7.27
N ASP A 108 0.69 15.71 6.42
CA ASP A 108 -0.52 16.12 5.71
C ASP A 108 -0.58 15.60 4.27
N THR A 109 0.46 14.91 3.79
CA THR A 109 0.54 14.38 2.43
C THR A 109 -0.69 13.56 2.02
N GLU A 110 -1.12 12.63 2.87
CA GLU A 110 -2.33 11.83 2.64
C GLU A 110 -3.63 12.64 2.74
N GLU A 111 -3.67 13.65 3.59
CA GLU A 111 -4.85 14.52 3.70
C GLU A 111 -4.98 15.42 2.46
N HIS A 112 -3.86 15.93 1.96
CA HIS A 112 -3.77 16.68 0.73
C HIS A 112 -4.29 15.87 -0.46
N VAL A 113 -3.83 14.62 -0.65
CA VAL A 113 -4.35 13.73 -1.71
C VAL A 113 -5.87 13.55 -1.59
N ARG A 114 -6.36 13.27 -0.38
CA ARG A 114 -7.81 13.04 -0.14
C ARG A 114 -8.67 14.26 -0.44
N LYS A 115 -8.20 15.46 -0.09
CA LYS A 115 -8.97 16.70 -0.24
C LYS A 115 -8.92 17.27 -1.66
N TYR A 116 -7.74 17.25 -2.28
CA TYR A 116 -7.49 17.99 -3.53
C TYR A 116 -7.33 17.10 -4.76
N HIS A 117 -7.02 15.81 -4.58
CA HIS A 117 -6.74 14.86 -5.68
C HIS A 117 -7.56 13.57 -5.55
N LYS A 118 -8.84 13.71 -5.18
CA LYS A 118 -9.77 12.60 -4.98
C LYS A 118 -9.98 11.76 -6.25
N ASP A 119 -9.93 12.39 -7.40
CA ASP A 119 -9.97 11.77 -8.73
C ASP A 119 -8.78 10.81 -8.92
N GLN A 120 -7.58 11.24 -8.55
CA GLN A 120 -6.37 10.41 -8.63
C GLN A 120 -6.41 9.22 -7.68
N LEU A 121 -6.89 9.44 -6.45
CA LEU A 121 -7.13 8.35 -5.50
C LEU A 121 -8.16 7.35 -6.05
N SER A 122 -9.26 7.85 -6.62
CA SER A 122 -10.30 7.01 -7.21
C SER A 122 -9.77 6.19 -8.39
N LEU A 123 -8.93 6.80 -9.24
CA LEU A 123 -8.29 6.14 -10.36
C LEU A 123 -7.30 5.05 -9.90
N ALA A 124 -6.48 5.32 -8.88
CA ALA A 124 -5.56 4.34 -8.31
C ALA A 124 -6.32 3.14 -7.74
N ILE A 125 -7.38 3.38 -6.96
CA ILE A 125 -8.24 2.33 -6.41
C ILE A 125 -8.87 1.51 -7.53
N LYS A 126 -9.40 2.16 -8.57
CA LYS A 126 -10.01 1.49 -9.72
C LYS A 126 -9.00 0.56 -10.40
N LYS A 127 -7.80 1.05 -10.72
CA LYS A 127 -6.72 0.25 -11.34
C LYS A 127 -6.34 -0.96 -10.48
N MET A 128 -6.15 -0.77 -9.17
CA MET A 128 -5.83 -1.87 -8.25
C MET A 128 -6.97 -2.91 -8.17
N MET A 129 -8.23 -2.47 -8.20
CA MET A 129 -9.38 -3.38 -8.17
C MET A 129 -9.56 -4.13 -9.50
N GLU A 130 -9.31 -3.51 -10.64
CA GLU A 130 -9.33 -4.18 -11.95
C GLU A 130 -8.27 -5.30 -12.00
N ARG A 131 -7.05 -5.03 -11.54
CA ARG A 131 -5.99 -6.05 -11.42
C ARG A 131 -6.34 -7.17 -10.45
N LEU A 132 -7.15 -6.90 -9.43
CA LEU A 132 -7.59 -7.94 -8.50
C LEU A 132 -8.52 -8.93 -9.21
N GLU A 133 -9.42 -8.44 -10.05
CA GLU A 133 -10.29 -9.31 -10.84
C GLU A 133 -9.48 -10.12 -11.88
N GLU A 134 -8.49 -9.52 -12.53
CA GLU A 134 -7.55 -10.25 -13.39
C GLU A 134 -6.78 -11.32 -12.62
N TYR A 135 -6.29 -11.00 -11.43
CA TYR A 135 -5.56 -11.93 -10.57
C TYR A 135 -6.42 -13.14 -10.18
N LYS A 136 -7.68 -12.91 -9.79
CA LYS A 136 -8.65 -13.97 -9.48
C LYS A 136 -8.93 -14.85 -10.70
N ALA A 137 -9.18 -14.24 -11.86
CA ALA A 137 -9.45 -14.96 -13.09
C ALA A 137 -8.25 -15.83 -13.53
N LYS A 138 -7.02 -15.33 -13.40
CA LYS A 138 -5.79 -16.10 -13.65
C LYS A 138 -5.69 -17.32 -12.72
N ARG A 139 -5.99 -17.14 -11.43
CA ARG A 139 -5.95 -18.23 -10.45
C ARG A 139 -7.03 -19.29 -10.69
N GLU A 140 -8.24 -18.87 -11.05
CA GLU A 140 -9.33 -19.80 -11.37
C GLU A 140 -8.98 -20.65 -12.60
N LYS A 141 -8.48 -20.02 -13.67
CA LYS A 141 -7.99 -20.75 -14.86
C LYS A 141 -6.87 -21.74 -14.53
N ALA A 142 -5.90 -21.34 -13.70
CA ALA A 142 -4.80 -22.23 -13.31
C ALA A 142 -5.30 -23.46 -12.54
N LEU A 143 -6.30 -23.31 -11.67
CA LEU A 143 -6.89 -24.41 -10.91
C LEU A 143 -7.63 -25.41 -11.82
N VAL A 144 -8.36 -24.92 -12.82
CA VAL A 144 -9.08 -25.77 -13.79
C VAL A 144 -8.11 -26.61 -14.62
N VAL A 145 -6.98 -26.03 -15.06
CA VAL A 145 -5.96 -26.74 -15.84
C VAL A 145 -5.24 -27.80 -15.01
N THR A 146 -5.03 -27.58 -13.70
CA THR A 146 -4.38 -28.58 -12.83
C THR A 146 -5.31 -29.71 -12.36
N ALA A 147 -6.63 -29.55 -12.51
CA ALA A 147 -7.64 -30.51 -12.10
C ALA A 147 -8.15 -31.39 -13.26
N SER A 148 -7.66 -31.15 -14.48
CA SER A 148 -7.95 -31.93 -15.70
C SER A 148 -6.76 -32.83 -16.05
#